data_AF-A0A1I6T1Z7-F1
#
_entry.id   AF-A0A1I6T1Z7-F1
#
_cell.length_a   1.000
_cell.length_b   1.000
_cell.length_c   1.000
_cell.angle_alpha   90.00
_cell.angle_beta   90.00
_cell.angle_gamma   90.00
#
_symmetry.space_group_name_H-M   'P 1'
#
loop_
_entity.id
_entity.type
_entity.pdbx_description
1 polymer ?
#
loop_
_entity_poly.entity_id
_entity_poly.type
_entity_poly.pdbx_seq_one_letter_code
_entity_poly.pdbx_strand_id
1 'polypeptide(L)'
;MPIFYPDNDNRKRRLIELATDTENFLYDATANYNEFRALCSQVNAQIVSVYQEAGLQKPDISQINVIKQADPSTDINTEETVVAIAEVIVDVAGFIGSVKYLAPAATKMLVRAGLMTEETAAKVLTKFTVPLIDREVEITAGDLAGSILGGIAGGVAVAGIDLGIDAIEGSIAKDKLRTGLHQIYPMRQTAKMSLDQTKELKNSIQSVKTTLDAITGAGIELNEQIITNLITKDVQPSVQRAQAITLDTVNAELSGLDADRKSWTNEDTN
;
A
#
# COMPACT_ATOMS: atom_id res chain seq x y z
N MET A 1 24.89 -14.21 -30.49
CA MET A 1 24.01 -13.12 -29.99
C MET A 1 24.44 -12.47 -28.67
N PRO A 2 25.06 -13.15 -27.67
CA PRO A 2 25.43 -12.51 -26.38
C PRO A 2 26.41 -11.34 -26.50
N ILE A 3 27.30 -11.40 -27.50
CA ILE A 3 28.38 -10.42 -27.71
C ILE A 3 27.86 -9.01 -28.06
N PHE A 4 26.69 -8.91 -28.71
CA PHE A 4 26.15 -7.62 -29.15
C PHE A 4 25.25 -6.94 -28.09
N TYR A 5 24.74 -7.69 -27.12
CA TYR A 5 23.82 -7.20 -26.08
C TYR A 5 24.12 -7.87 -24.72
N PRO A 6 25.32 -7.65 -24.15
CA PRO A 6 25.81 -8.40 -22.99
C PRO A 6 24.96 -8.18 -21.73
N ASP A 7 24.30 -7.03 -21.61
CA ASP A 7 23.51 -6.68 -20.42
C ASP A 7 22.07 -7.21 -20.45
N ASN A 8 21.61 -7.88 -21.53
CA ASN A 8 20.22 -8.35 -21.58
C ASN A 8 19.90 -9.37 -20.47
N ASP A 9 20.86 -10.19 -20.06
CA ASP A 9 20.67 -11.11 -18.95
C ASP A 9 20.62 -10.38 -17.60
N ASN A 10 21.38 -9.30 -17.45
CA ASN A 10 21.31 -8.43 -16.28
C ASN A 10 19.96 -7.71 -16.21
N ARG A 11 19.48 -7.15 -17.32
CA ARG A 11 18.16 -6.51 -17.41
C ARG A 11 17.04 -7.47 -17.06
N LYS A 12 17.05 -8.69 -17.61
CA LYS A 12 16.06 -9.74 -17.30
C LYS A 12 16.03 -10.04 -15.80
N ARG A 13 17.21 -10.25 -15.19
CA ARG A 13 17.30 -10.54 -13.76
C ARG A 13 16.80 -9.38 -12.91
N ARG A 14 17.22 -8.14 -13.22
CA ARG A 14 16.76 -6.94 -12.52
C ARG A 14 15.25 -6.76 -12.64
N LEU A 15 14.70 -7.00 -13.83
CA LEU A 15 13.27 -6.90 -14.09
C LEU A 15 12.47 -7.90 -13.25
N ILE A 16 12.92 -9.16 -13.15
CA ILE A 16 12.32 -10.18 -12.28
C ILE A 16 12.40 -9.75 -10.81
N GLU A 17 13.54 -9.22 -10.38
CA GLU A 17 13.75 -8.76 -9.01
C GLU A 17 12.79 -7.61 -8.64
N LEU A 18 12.71 -6.58 -9.48
CA LEU A 18 11.80 -5.45 -9.28
C LEU A 18 10.34 -5.89 -9.29
N ALA A 19 9.96 -6.80 -10.20
CA ALA A 19 8.61 -7.35 -10.26
C ALA A 19 8.26 -8.14 -8.99
N THR A 20 9.19 -8.98 -8.52
CA THR A 20 9.03 -9.78 -7.29
C THR A 20 8.88 -8.88 -6.06
N ASP A 21 9.72 -7.86 -5.93
CA ASP A 21 9.62 -6.88 -4.84
C ASP A 21 8.27 -6.16 -4.87
N THR A 22 7.85 -5.68 -6.03
CA THR A 22 6.56 -4.98 -6.19
C THR A 22 5.39 -5.87 -5.80
N GLU A 23 5.39 -7.13 -6.23
CA GLU A 23 4.34 -8.09 -5.88
C GLU A 23 4.30 -8.35 -4.36
N ASN A 24 5.46 -8.57 -3.74
CA ASN A 24 5.59 -8.80 -2.30
C ASN A 24 5.11 -7.58 -1.51
N PHE A 25 5.55 -6.37 -1.88
CA PHE A 25 5.13 -5.15 -1.17
C PHE A 25 3.62 -4.94 -1.23
N LEU A 26 3.00 -5.15 -2.39
CA LEU A 26 1.56 -5.04 -2.53
C LEU A 26 0.81 -6.18 -1.80
N TYR A 27 1.38 -7.38 -1.74
CA TYR A 27 0.82 -8.49 -0.97
C TYR A 27 0.83 -8.15 0.54
N ASP A 28 1.96 -7.70 1.06
CA ASP A 28 2.11 -7.30 2.46
C ASP A 28 1.25 -6.08 2.81
N ALA A 29 1.13 -5.11 1.90
CA ALA A 29 0.23 -3.97 2.06
C ALA A 29 -1.24 -4.41 2.16
N THR A 30 -1.64 -5.41 1.35
CA THR A 30 -2.99 -6.00 1.41
C THR A 30 -3.22 -6.74 2.73
N ALA A 31 -2.23 -7.48 3.21
CA ALA A 31 -2.29 -8.13 4.52
C ALA A 31 -2.44 -7.10 5.65
N ASN A 32 -1.61 -6.04 5.66
CA ASN A 32 -1.70 -4.96 6.63
C ASN A 32 -3.06 -4.25 6.60
N TYR A 33 -3.65 -4.05 5.42
CA TYR A 33 -4.98 -3.47 5.27
C TYR A 33 -6.07 -4.33 5.92
N ASN A 34 -6.05 -5.63 5.65
CA ASN A 34 -7.02 -6.56 6.24
C ASN A 34 -6.89 -6.64 7.76
N GLU A 35 -5.66 -6.70 8.27
CA GLU A 35 -5.39 -6.66 9.71
C GLU A 35 -5.85 -5.34 10.34
N PHE A 36 -5.57 -4.19 9.70
CA PHE A 36 -6.04 -2.88 10.15
C PHE A 36 -7.57 -2.82 10.25
N ARG A 37 -8.29 -3.33 9.24
CA ARG A 37 -9.77 -3.40 9.28
C ARG A 37 -10.29 -4.25 10.43
N ALA A 38 -9.71 -5.44 10.60
CA ALA A 38 -10.08 -6.33 11.70
C ALA A 38 -9.80 -5.70 13.06
N LEU A 39 -8.64 -5.03 13.22
CA LEU A 39 -8.26 -4.31 14.43
C LEU A 39 -9.20 -3.14 14.72
N CYS A 40 -9.61 -2.37 13.72
CA CYS A 40 -10.58 -1.29 13.92
C CYS A 40 -11.90 -1.82 14.50
N SER A 41 -12.40 -2.95 14.00
CA SER A 41 -13.61 -3.58 14.54
C SER A 41 -13.44 -3.98 16.02
N GLN A 42 -12.29 -4.55 16.38
CA GLN A 42 -12.00 -4.95 17.77
C GLN A 42 -11.87 -3.73 18.69
N VAL A 43 -11.08 -2.74 18.26
CA VAL A 43 -10.84 -1.51 19.03
C VAL A 43 -12.13 -0.73 19.23
N ASN A 44 -13.00 -0.61 18.23
CA ASN A 44 -14.29 0.05 18.39
C ASN A 44 -15.15 -0.63 19.46
N ALA A 45 -15.22 -1.96 19.44
CA ALA A 45 -15.97 -2.71 20.45
C ALA A 45 -15.39 -2.50 21.86
N GLN A 46 -14.06 -2.49 21.99
CA GLN A 46 -13.38 -2.23 23.26
C GLN A 46 -13.59 -0.81 23.76
N ILE A 47 -13.50 0.20 22.90
CA ILE A 47 -13.79 1.59 23.25
C ILE A 47 -15.22 1.70 23.77
N VAL A 48 -16.20 1.11 23.08
CA VAL A 48 -17.60 1.13 23.53
C VAL A 48 -17.75 0.47 24.91
N SER A 49 -17.10 -0.69 25.15
CA SER A 49 -17.11 -1.35 26.46
C SER A 49 -16.53 -0.48 27.56
N VAL A 50 -15.36 0.13 27.30
CA VAL A 50 -14.68 1.01 28.26
C VAL A 50 -15.53 2.22 28.63
N TYR A 51 -16.18 2.85 27.66
CA TYR A 51 -17.10 3.97 27.94
C TYR A 51 -18.33 3.50 28.75
N GLN A 52 -18.90 2.35 28.43
CA GLN A 52 -20.05 1.79 29.16
C GLN A 52 -19.69 1.45 30.62
N GLU A 53 -18.55 0.81 30.85
CA GLU A 53 -18.06 0.46 32.19
C GLU A 53 -17.77 1.70 33.04
N ALA A 54 -17.31 2.78 32.42
CA ALA A 54 -17.09 4.07 33.06
C ALA A 54 -18.38 4.90 33.26
N GLY A 55 -19.55 4.41 32.82
CA GLY A 55 -20.81 5.17 32.89
C GLY A 55 -20.85 6.40 31.97
N LEU A 56 -20.01 6.43 30.93
CA LEU A 56 -19.92 7.51 29.96
C LEU A 56 -20.85 7.26 28.76
N GLN A 57 -21.17 8.32 28.03
CA GLN A 57 -21.87 8.19 26.76
C GLN A 57 -20.94 7.52 25.73
N LYS A 58 -21.38 6.38 25.17
CA LYS A 58 -20.62 5.68 24.13
C LYS A 58 -20.29 6.62 22.96
N PRO A 59 -19.09 6.55 22.37
CA PRO A 59 -18.77 7.33 21.20
C PRO A 59 -19.50 6.78 19.97
N ASP A 60 -19.77 7.66 19.01
CA ASP A 60 -20.29 7.27 17.71
C ASP A 60 -19.21 6.57 16.88
N ILE A 61 -19.66 5.75 15.92
CA ILE A 61 -18.78 5.00 15.00
C ILE A 61 -18.99 5.53 13.59
N SER A 62 -17.96 6.19 13.06
CA SER A 62 -17.91 6.68 11.69
C SER A 62 -17.58 5.55 10.71
N GLN A 63 -18.24 5.54 9.56
CA GLN A 63 -17.97 4.61 8.46
C GLN A 63 -17.19 5.34 7.36
N ILE A 64 -15.93 4.95 7.15
CA ILE A 64 -15.03 5.62 6.21
C ILE A 64 -14.77 4.68 5.04
N ASN A 65 -15.25 5.07 3.86
CA ASN A 65 -14.93 4.38 2.62
C ASN A 65 -13.55 4.82 2.12
N VAL A 66 -12.58 3.91 2.18
CA VAL A 66 -11.17 4.15 1.83
C VAL A 66 -11.02 4.59 0.37
N ILE A 67 -11.77 3.97 -0.53
CA ILE A 67 -11.70 4.23 -1.97
C ILE A 67 -12.23 5.63 -2.26
N LYS A 68 -13.36 6.03 -1.65
CA LYS A 68 -13.92 7.39 -1.79
C LYS A 68 -13.03 8.47 -1.18
N GLN A 69 -12.22 8.14 -0.16
CA GLN A 69 -11.22 9.07 0.37
C GLN A 69 -10.05 9.29 -0.59
N ALA A 70 -9.67 8.27 -1.36
CA ALA A 70 -8.66 8.41 -2.41
C ALA A 70 -9.23 9.15 -3.63
N ASP A 71 -10.42 8.77 -4.09
CA ASP A 71 -11.14 9.41 -5.19
C ASP A 71 -12.65 9.52 -4.90
N PRO A 72 -13.16 10.74 -4.58
CA PRO A 72 -14.58 10.95 -4.29
C PRO A 72 -15.53 10.64 -5.44
N SER A 73 -15.03 10.58 -6.69
CA SER A 73 -15.84 10.32 -7.87
C SER A 73 -16.13 8.83 -8.11
N THR A 74 -15.43 7.95 -7.37
CA THR A 74 -15.58 6.50 -7.52
C THR A 74 -16.84 5.98 -6.79
N ASP A 75 -17.72 5.31 -7.53
CA ASP A 75 -18.96 4.71 -6.99
C ASP A 75 -18.79 3.21 -6.66
N ILE A 76 -17.75 2.91 -5.88
CA ILE A 76 -17.58 1.58 -5.27
C ILE A 76 -17.78 1.73 -3.77
N ASN A 77 -18.84 1.10 -3.27
CA ASN A 77 -19.15 1.05 -1.86
C ASN A 77 -19.52 -0.38 -1.46
N THR A 78 -18.50 -1.16 -1.16
CA THR A 78 -18.64 -2.52 -0.66
C THR A 78 -18.15 -2.59 0.79
N GLU A 79 -18.57 -3.58 1.56
CA GLU A 79 -18.13 -3.73 2.95
C GLU A 79 -16.60 -3.81 3.06
N GLU A 80 -15.95 -4.37 2.04
CA GLU A 80 -14.50 -4.48 1.89
C GLU A 80 -13.77 -3.14 1.79
N THR A 81 -14.46 -2.08 1.35
CA THR A 81 -13.92 -0.72 1.22
C THR A 81 -14.13 0.15 2.45
N VAL A 82 -14.96 -0.30 3.38
CA VAL A 82 -15.38 0.49 4.53
C VAL A 82 -14.58 0.08 5.77
N VAL A 83 -14.09 1.10 6.49
CA VAL A 83 -13.51 0.96 7.82
C VAL A 83 -14.42 1.69 8.80
N ALA A 84 -14.91 0.96 9.81
CA ALA A 84 -15.63 1.53 10.93
C ALA A 84 -14.60 2.02 11.96
N ILE A 85 -14.66 3.28 12.40
CA ILE A 85 -13.72 3.86 13.37
C ILE A 85 -14.50 4.71 14.38
N ALA A 86 -14.22 4.55 15.67
CA ALA A 86 -14.80 5.37 16.73
C ALA A 86 -14.41 6.85 16.58
N GLU A 87 -15.35 7.77 16.81
CA GLU A 87 -15.11 9.20 16.58
C GLU A 87 -13.99 9.79 17.43
N VAL A 88 -13.77 9.26 18.63
CA VAL A 88 -12.62 9.61 19.48
C VAL A 88 -11.26 9.34 18.82
N ILE A 89 -11.18 8.41 17.85
CA ILE A 89 -9.99 8.18 17.02
C ILE A 89 -9.97 9.13 15.82
N VAL A 90 -11.14 9.36 15.19
CA VAL A 90 -11.29 10.24 14.01
C VAL A 90 -10.83 11.66 14.31
N ASP A 91 -11.15 12.18 15.49
CA ASP A 91 -10.80 13.54 15.92
C ASP A 91 -9.29 13.71 16.23
N VAL A 92 -8.51 12.63 16.17
CA VAL A 92 -7.05 12.73 16.20
C VAL A 92 -6.59 13.34 14.88
N ALA A 93 -5.95 14.51 14.98
CA ALA A 93 -5.69 15.58 13.99
C ALA A 93 -5.40 15.24 12.50
N GLY A 94 -5.28 13.99 12.07
CA GLY A 94 -5.13 13.63 10.66
C GLY A 94 -5.49 12.19 10.31
N PHE A 95 -6.26 11.47 11.14
CA PHE A 95 -6.52 10.05 10.94
C PHE A 95 -7.34 9.75 9.68
N ILE A 96 -8.45 10.45 9.44
CA ILE A 96 -9.23 10.25 8.20
C ILE A 96 -8.36 10.50 6.96
N GLY A 97 -7.57 11.56 7.00
CA GLY A 97 -6.71 11.94 5.88
C GLY A 97 -5.63 10.91 5.54
N SER A 98 -5.23 10.06 6.50
CA SER A 98 -4.25 8.99 6.27
C SER A 98 -4.89 7.69 5.77
N VAL A 99 -6.17 7.46 6.02
CA VAL A 99 -6.88 6.26 5.52
C VAL A 99 -6.81 6.13 4.00
N LYS A 100 -6.73 7.23 3.25
CA LYS A 100 -6.53 7.21 1.78
C LYS A 100 -5.27 6.43 1.35
N TYR A 101 -4.26 6.31 2.22
CA TYR A 101 -3.03 5.55 1.95
C TYR A 101 -3.25 4.04 1.86
N LEU A 102 -4.40 3.56 2.32
CA LEU A 102 -4.82 2.17 2.20
C LEU A 102 -5.41 1.85 0.82
N ALA A 103 -5.65 2.86 -0.03
CA ALA A 103 -6.34 2.67 -1.30
C ALA A 103 -5.64 1.73 -2.29
N PRO A 104 -4.29 1.73 -2.46
CA PRO A 104 -3.64 0.78 -3.36
C PRO A 104 -3.83 -0.68 -2.92
N ALA A 105 -3.71 -0.94 -1.62
CA ALA A 105 -3.96 -2.26 -1.02
C ALA A 105 -5.42 -2.70 -1.19
N ALA A 106 -6.37 -1.82 -0.90
CA ALA A 106 -7.79 -2.08 -1.09
C ALA A 106 -8.15 -2.33 -2.56
N THR A 107 -7.58 -1.53 -3.47
CA THR A 107 -7.77 -1.67 -4.93
C THR A 107 -7.29 -3.03 -5.42
N LYS A 108 -6.07 -3.45 -5.01
CA LYS A 108 -5.54 -4.78 -5.36
C LYS A 108 -6.46 -5.90 -4.90
N MET A 109 -6.94 -5.83 -3.66
CA MET A 109 -7.86 -6.82 -3.11
C MET A 109 -9.16 -6.90 -3.92
N LEU A 110 -9.78 -5.76 -4.26
CA LEU A 110 -11.06 -5.71 -4.97
C LEU A 110 -10.93 -6.19 -6.41
N VAL A 111 -9.86 -5.81 -7.10
CA VAL A 111 -9.57 -6.29 -8.46
C VAL A 111 -9.41 -7.81 -8.46
N ARG A 112 -8.63 -8.37 -7.50
CA ARG A 112 -8.46 -9.83 -7.35
C ARG A 112 -9.76 -10.55 -7.01
N ALA A 113 -10.64 -9.92 -6.23
CA ALA A 113 -11.96 -10.46 -5.89
C ALA A 113 -12.98 -10.35 -7.03
N GLY A 114 -12.64 -9.68 -8.15
CA GLY A 114 -13.58 -9.40 -9.24
C GLY A 114 -14.65 -8.37 -8.90
N LEU A 115 -14.44 -7.58 -7.84
CA LEU A 115 -15.38 -6.57 -7.32
C LEU A 115 -15.09 -5.16 -7.85
N MET A 116 -13.96 -4.96 -8.52
CA MET A 116 -13.57 -3.67 -9.11
C MET A 116 -13.08 -3.88 -10.54
N THR A 117 -13.57 -3.05 -11.46
CA THR A 117 -13.14 -3.08 -12.86
C THR A 117 -11.77 -2.43 -13.03
N GLU A 118 -11.13 -2.74 -14.17
CA GLU A 118 -9.83 -2.14 -14.47
C GLU A 118 -9.88 -0.61 -14.61
N GLU A 119 -10.93 -0.10 -15.25
CA GLU A 119 -11.16 1.34 -15.40
C GLU A 119 -11.35 2.04 -14.05
N THR A 120 -12.04 1.39 -13.11
CA THR A 120 -12.24 1.98 -11.77
C THR A 120 -10.95 1.96 -10.95
N ALA A 121 -10.20 0.86 -11.01
CA ALA A 121 -8.91 0.76 -10.32
C ALA A 121 -7.92 1.83 -10.80
N ALA A 122 -7.83 2.06 -12.12
CA ALA A 122 -7.04 3.14 -12.70
C ALA A 122 -7.37 4.51 -12.07
N LYS A 123 -8.68 4.86 -12.02
CA LYS A 123 -9.14 6.13 -11.41
C LYS A 123 -8.69 6.29 -9.96
N VAL A 124 -8.82 5.24 -9.15
CA VAL A 124 -8.45 5.26 -7.72
C VAL A 124 -6.94 5.45 -7.52
N LEU A 125 -6.13 4.87 -8.41
CA LEU A 125 -4.67 4.84 -8.28
C LEU A 125 -3.97 6.08 -8.83
N THR A 126 -4.67 6.98 -9.54
CA THR A 126 -4.10 8.21 -10.12
C THR A 126 -3.29 9.08 -9.15
N LYS A 127 -3.61 9.08 -7.84
CA LYS A 127 -2.84 9.82 -6.81
C LYS A 127 -1.55 9.14 -6.35
N PHE A 128 -1.37 7.88 -6.72
CA PHE A 128 -0.18 7.07 -6.45
C PHE A 128 0.69 6.89 -7.69
N THR A 129 0.25 7.45 -8.82
CA THR A 129 1.02 7.63 -10.04
C THR A 129 2.28 8.43 -9.73
N VAL A 130 3.44 7.90 -10.13
CA VAL A 130 4.73 8.56 -9.93
C VAL A 130 5.00 9.45 -11.14
N PRO A 131 5.19 10.77 -10.95
CA PRO A 131 5.68 11.63 -12.01
C PRO A 131 7.18 11.36 -12.21
N LEU A 132 7.54 10.80 -13.36
CA LEU A 132 8.90 10.80 -13.86
C LEU A 132 9.08 11.95 -14.84
N ILE A 133 10.35 12.25 -15.17
CA ILE A 133 10.69 13.18 -16.25
C ILE A 133 9.87 12.81 -17.50
N ASP A 134 9.00 13.75 -17.90
CA ASP A 134 8.11 13.70 -19.07
C ASP A 134 7.05 12.59 -19.13
N ARG A 135 6.79 11.84 -18.05
CA ARG A 135 5.69 10.85 -18.00
C ARG A 135 5.21 10.52 -16.60
N GLU A 136 3.92 10.24 -16.49
CA GLU A 136 3.30 9.63 -15.33
C GLU A 136 3.30 8.10 -15.51
N VAL A 137 3.76 7.36 -14.49
CA VAL A 137 3.71 5.89 -14.51
C VAL A 137 2.61 5.42 -13.56
N GLU A 138 1.60 4.77 -14.16
CA GLU A 138 0.39 4.31 -13.50
C GLU A 138 0.51 2.83 -13.13
N ILE A 139 0.10 2.45 -11.91
CA ILE A 139 -0.19 1.05 -11.60
C ILE A 139 -1.51 0.71 -12.28
N THR A 140 -1.46 -0.11 -13.32
CA THR A 140 -2.69 -0.51 -14.01
C THR A 140 -3.42 -1.58 -13.22
N ALA A 141 -4.71 -1.71 -13.45
CA ALA A 141 -5.47 -2.80 -12.86
C ALA A 141 -5.02 -4.19 -13.34
N GLY A 142 -4.50 -4.29 -14.56
CA GLY A 142 -3.86 -5.50 -15.07
C GLY A 142 -2.66 -5.91 -14.22
N ASP A 143 -1.90 -4.95 -13.69
CA ASP A 143 -0.77 -5.20 -12.77
C ASP A 143 -1.21 -5.69 -11.40
N LEU A 144 -2.45 -5.35 -11.00
CA LEU A 144 -3.05 -5.81 -9.75
C LEU A 144 -3.74 -7.18 -9.88
N ALA A 145 -4.34 -7.43 -11.04
CA ALA A 145 -5.06 -8.67 -11.39
C ALA A 145 -4.11 -9.80 -11.80
N GLY A 146 -3.14 -9.50 -12.66
CA GLY A 146 -2.10 -10.43 -13.10
C GLY A 146 -0.93 -10.43 -12.13
N SER A 147 -0.21 -11.55 -12.03
CA SER A 147 1.13 -11.49 -11.42
C SER A 147 1.93 -10.47 -12.23
N ILE A 148 2.57 -9.53 -11.55
CA ILE A 148 3.45 -8.52 -12.17
C ILE A 148 4.53 -9.20 -13.03
N LEU A 149 4.85 -10.45 -12.69
CA LEU A 149 5.73 -11.32 -13.46
C LEU A 149 5.13 -11.72 -14.83
N GLY A 150 3.81 -11.90 -14.97
CA GLY A 150 3.13 -12.47 -16.14
C GLY A 150 2.99 -11.54 -17.36
N GLY A 151 3.24 -10.25 -17.19
CA GLY A 151 3.13 -9.22 -18.21
C GLY A 151 3.43 -7.88 -17.57
N ILE A 152 4.57 -7.29 -17.90
CA ILE A 152 5.20 -6.28 -17.04
C ILE A 152 4.67 -4.88 -17.39
N ALA A 153 3.44 -4.57 -17.00
CA ALA A 153 2.74 -3.30 -17.22
C ALA A 153 2.11 -3.12 -18.61
N GLY A 154 0.80 -3.41 -18.68
CA GLY A 154 -0.15 -2.86 -19.63
C GLY A 154 0.29 -2.78 -21.09
N GLY A 155 0.19 -3.88 -21.83
CA GLY A 155 0.10 -3.84 -23.31
C GLY A 155 1.36 -4.23 -24.09
N VAL A 156 2.51 -4.45 -23.46
CA VAL A 156 3.61 -5.18 -24.12
C VAL A 156 3.56 -6.62 -23.68
N ALA A 157 2.79 -7.43 -24.41
CA ALA A 157 2.96 -8.88 -24.38
C ALA A 157 4.38 -9.21 -24.87
N VAL A 158 5.36 -9.13 -23.97
CA VAL A 158 6.57 -9.93 -24.12
C VAL A 158 6.11 -11.30 -23.71
N ALA A 159 5.68 -12.10 -24.69
CA ALA A 159 5.53 -13.53 -24.51
C ALA A 159 6.78 -14.04 -23.77
N GLY A 160 6.62 -14.44 -22.51
CA GLY A 160 7.67 -15.13 -21.76
C GLY A 160 7.90 -14.68 -20.32
N ILE A 161 7.22 -15.31 -19.36
CA ILE A 161 7.95 -15.98 -18.26
C ILE A 161 8.27 -17.43 -18.67
N ASP A 162 8.43 -17.67 -19.97
CA ASP A 162 9.20 -18.76 -20.52
C ASP A 162 10.30 -18.11 -21.35
N LEU A 163 11.55 -18.28 -20.93
CA LEU A 163 12.76 -17.93 -21.68
C LEU A 163 12.93 -18.83 -22.92
N GLY A 164 11.89 -18.96 -23.74
CA GLY A 164 11.95 -19.65 -25.03
C GLY A 164 12.38 -18.70 -26.14
N ILE A 165 13.62 -18.19 -26.09
CA ILE A 165 14.15 -17.31 -27.15
C ILE A 165 15.33 -17.97 -27.83
N ASP A 166 15.04 -18.68 -28.92
CA ASP A 166 16.02 -18.94 -29.98
C ASP A 166 15.88 -17.95 -31.16
N ALA A 167 14.94 -16.99 -31.14
CA ALA A 167 14.59 -16.24 -32.35
C ALA A 167 14.29 -14.72 -32.24
N ILE A 168 14.52 -14.04 -31.11
CA ILE A 168 14.35 -12.57 -31.03
C ILE A 168 15.70 -11.87 -31.25
N GLU A 169 15.75 -10.93 -32.19
CA GLU A 169 16.91 -10.05 -32.39
C GLU A 169 17.27 -9.31 -31.09
N GLY A 170 18.55 -9.33 -30.71
CA GLY A 170 18.99 -8.84 -29.40
C GLY A 170 18.74 -7.35 -29.13
N SER A 171 18.60 -6.52 -30.18
CA SER A 171 18.20 -5.10 -30.07
C SER A 171 16.76 -4.95 -29.61
N ILE A 172 15.84 -5.69 -30.23
CA ILE A 172 14.41 -5.70 -29.88
C ILE A 172 14.24 -6.16 -28.43
N ALA A 173 14.98 -7.20 -28.03
CA ALA A 173 14.98 -7.67 -26.65
C ALA A 173 15.49 -6.60 -25.68
N LYS A 174 16.59 -5.91 -26.02
CA LYS A 174 17.14 -4.83 -25.20
C LYS A 174 16.11 -3.73 -24.95
N ASP A 175 15.50 -3.20 -26.01
CA ASP A 175 14.59 -2.05 -25.88
C ASP A 175 13.32 -2.41 -25.10
N LYS A 176 12.81 -3.63 -25.26
CA LYS A 176 11.70 -4.15 -24.45
C LYS A 176 12.06 -4.28 -22.98
N LEU A 177 13.24 -4.85 -22.68
CA LEU A 177 13.71 -5.00 -21.30
C LEU A 177 13.92 -3.66 -20.61
N ARG A 178 14.49 -2.68 -21.32
CA ARG A 178 14.65 -1.29 -20.84
C ARG A 178 13.30 -0.64 -20.53
N THR A 179 12.35 -0.80 -21.44
CA THR A 179 11.00 -0.29 -21.26
C THR A 179 10.36 -0.89 -20.01
N GLY A 180 10.45 -2.21 -19.83
CA GLY A 180 9.93 -2.89 -18.65
C GLY A 180 10.59 -2.41 -17.35
N LEU A 181 11.92 -2.23 -17.31
CA LEU A 181 12.62 -1.68 -16.14
C LEU A 181 12.12 -0.29 -15.76
N HIS A 182 11.97 0.58 -16.77
CA HIS A 182 11.49 1.93 -16.60
C HIS A 182 10.01 2.02 -16.17
N GLN A 183 9.22 0.98 -16.43
CA GLN A 183 7.82 0.89 -15.98
C GLN A 183 7.72 0.31 -14.57
N ILE A 184 8.47 -0.75 -14.28
CA ILE A 184 8.33 -1.48 -13.01
C ILE A 184 8.99 -0.76 -11.84
N TYR A 185 10.07 -0.01 -12.06
CA TYR A 185 10.80 0.65 -10.98
C TYR A 185 9.92 1.67 -10.22
N PRO A 186 9.18 2.57 -10.90
CA PRO A 186 8.21 3.45 -10.23
C PRO A 186 7.08 2.70 -9.53
N MET A 187 6.58 1.61 -10.12
CA MET A 187 5.56 0.78 -9.48
C MET A 187 6.06 0.18 -8.17
N ARG A 188 7.33 -0.25 -8.12
CA ARG A 188 7.99 -0.72 -6.89
C ARG A 188 8.04 0.36 -5.82
N GLN A 189 8.39 1.60 -6.20
CA GLN A 189 8.39 2.75 -5.28
C GLN A 189 7.01 2.98 -4.67
N THR A 190 5.96 3.03 -5.50
CA THR A 190 4.59 3.22 -5.04
C THR A 190 4.09 2.06 -4.18
N ALA A 191 4.40 0.81 -4.56
CA ALA A 191 4.05 -0.36 -3.79
C ALA A 191 4.70 -0.35 -2.40
N LYS A 192 5.98 0.02 -2.32
CA LYS A 192 6.71 0.15 -1.05
C LYS A 192 6.14 1.27 -0.18
N MET A 193 5.84 2.43 -0.77
CA MET A 193 5.21 3.54 -0.06
C MET A 193 3.86 3.11 0.55
N SER A 194 3.03 2.39 -0.20
CA SER A 194 1.76 1.88 0.31
C SER A 194 1.97 0.85 1.43
N LEU A 195 2.97 -0.04 1.30
CA LEU A 195 3.34 -0.97 2.38
C LEU A 195 3.71 -0.23 3.67
N ASP A 196 4.58 0.76 3.61
CA ASP A 196 5.03 1.47 4.81
C ASP A 196 3.91 2.27 5.46
N GLN A 197 3.08 2.93 4.65
CA GLN A 197 1.93 3.70 5.15
C GLN A 197 0.89 2.78 5.79
N THR A 198 0.53 1.67 5.14
CA THR A 198 -0.43 0.69 5.69
C THR A 198 0.09 0.08 6.99
N LYS A 199 1.40 -0.18 7.09
CA LYS A 199 2.06 -0.69 8.29
C LYS A 199 1.95 0.29 9.45
N GLU A 200 2.24 1.57 9.24
CA GLU A 200 2.12 2.59 10.30
C GLU A 200 0.68 2.77 10.78
N LEU A 201 -0.30 2.74 9.88
CA LEU A 201 -1.72 2.80 10.26
C LEU A 201 -2.16 1.55 11.05
N LYS A 202 -1.74 0.36 10.63
CA LYS A 202 -1.97 -0.86 11.40
C LYS A 202 -1.39 -0.76 12.81
N ASN A 203 -0.12 -0.33 12.91
CA ASN A 203 0.56 -0.18 14.20
C ASN A 203 -0.18 0.81 15.10
N SER A 204 -0.75 1.89 14.54
CA SER A 204 -1.52 2.87 15.31
C SER A 204 -2.70 2.24 16.06
N ILE A 205 -3.51 1.44 15.37
CA ILE A 205 -4.70 0.81 15.96
C ILE A 205 -4.29 -0.36 16.86
N GLN A 206 -3.21 -1.07 16.53
CA GLN A 206 -2.66 -2.10 17.41
C GLN A 206 -2.18 -1.50 18.74
N SER A 207 -1.55 -0.31 18.74
CA SER A 207 -1.15 0.38 19.96
C SER A 207 -2.36 0.77 20.80
N VAL A 208 -3.41 1.32 20.19
CA VAL A 208 -4.68 1.62 20.90
C VAL A 208 -5.23 0.35 21.54
N LYS A 209 -5.31 -0.75 20.78
CA LYS A 209 -5.79 -2.03 21.31
C LYS A 209 -4.98 -2.48 22.53
N THR A 210 -3.65 -2.45 22.45
CA THR A 210 -2.77 -2.82 23.55
C THR A 210 -3.00 -1.96 24.79
N THR A 211 -3.20 -0.64 24.61
CA THR A 211 -3.50 0.27 25.72
C THR A 211 -4.87 0.00 26.33
N LEU A 212 -5.90 -0.24 25.51
CA LEU A 212 -7.23 -0.63 25.98
C LEU A 212 -7.19 -1.96 26.75
N ASP A 213 -6.45 -2.96 26.25
CA ASP A 213 -6.25 -4.24 26.94
C ASP A 213 -5.57 -4.04 28.31
N ALA A 214 -4.65 -3.08 28.44
CA ALA A 214 -3.92 -2.82 29.68
C ALA A 214 -4.74 -2.06 30.73
N ILE A 215 -5.64 -1.15 30.32
CA ILE A 215 -6.50 -0.40 31.25
C ILE A 215 -7.74 -1.21 31.66
N THR A 216 -8.22 -2.09 30.78
CA THR A 216 -9.32 -3.01 31.06
C THR A 216 -8.85 -4.03 32.11
N GLY A 217 -9.37 -3.94 33.33
CA GLY A 217 -8.99 -4.81 34.45
C GLY A 217 -7.92 -4.25 35.40
N ALA A 218 -7.36 -3.06 35.12
CA ALA A 218 -6.42 -2.40 36.03
C ALA A 218 -7.09 -1.66 37.21
N GLY A 219 -8.42 -1.55 37.21
CA GLY A 219 -9.18 -0.85 38.25
C GLY A 219 -8.99 0.67 38.25
N ILE A 220 -8.54 1.24 37.12
CA ILE A 220 -8.37 2.68 36.94
C ILE A 220 -9.74 3.30 36.71
N GLU A 221 -10.07 4.36 37.45
CA GLU A 221 -11.25 5.17 37.16
C GLU A 221 -11.03 5.92 35.84
N LEU A 222 -11.80 5.55 34.82
CA LEU A 222 -11.70 6.15 33.50
C LEU A 222 -12.71 7.28 33.37
N ASN A 223 -12.24 8.40 32.83
CA ASN A 223 -13.10 9.46 32.31
C ASN A 223 -12.74 9.74 30.85
N GLU A 224 -13.58 10.50 30.18
CA GLU A 224 -13.46 10.79 28.75
C GLU A 224 -12.11 11.43 28.38
N GLN A 225 -11.59 12.34 29.23
CA GLN A 225 -10.30 12.98 29.00
C GLN A 225 -9.14 11.99 29.08
N ILE A 226 -9.17 11.05 30.03
CA ILE A 226 -8.15 10.01 30.16
C ILE A 226 -8.16 9.11 28.92
N ILE A 227 -9.34 8.65 28.50
CA ILE A 227 -9.48 7.78 27.33
C ILE A 227 -9.00 8.49 26.06
N THR A 228 -9.41 9.74 25.86
CA THR A 228 -9.00 10.56 24.71
C THR A 228 -7.49 10.79 24.70
N ASN A 229 -6.89 11.09 25.85
CA ASN A 229 -5.43 11.30 25.95
C ASN A 229 -4.65 10.02 25.65
N LEU A 230 -5.13 8.85 26.11
CA LEU A 230 -4.51 7.56 25.83
C LEU A 230 -4.56 7.24 24.33
N ILE A 231 -5.75 7.35 23.73
CA ILE A 231 -5.93 7.12 22.29
C ILE A 231 -5.07 8.09 21.47
N THR A 232 -5.08 9.39 21.80
CA THR A 232 -4.29 10.40 21.10
C THR A 232 -2.80 10.09 21.17
N LYS A 233 -2.29 9.74 22.36
CA LYS A 233 -0.88 9.42 22.58
C LYS A 233 -0.41 8.24 21.71
N ASP A 234 -1.28 7.26 21.47
CA ASP A 234 -0.93 6.05 20.73
C ASP A 234 -1.15 6.18 19.22
N VAL A 235 -2.20 6.88 18.80
CA VAL A 235 -2.54 7.07 17.39
C VAL A 235 -1.65 8.13 16.74
N GLN A 236 -1.47 9.27 17.39
CA GLN A 236 -0.87 10.46 16.78
C GLN A 236 0.54 10.23 16.22
N PRO A 237 1.49 9.58 16.94
CA PRO A 237 2.84 9.37 16.41
C PRO A 237 2.84 8.51 15.15
N SER A 238 1.97 7.50 15.10
CA SER A 238 1.87 6.57 13.97
C SER A 238 1.22 7.24 12.75
N VAL A 239 0.20 8.08 12.95
CA VAL A 239 -0.38 8.92 11.89
C VAL A 239 0.67 9.89 11.33
N GLN A 240 1.45 10.53 12.20
CA GLN A 240 2.53 11.43 11.79
C GLN A 240 3.61 10.69 10.99
N ARG A 241 4.02 9.49 11.42
CA ARG A 241 4.96 8.65 10.65
C ARG A 241 4.39 8.25 9.30
N ALA A 242 3.11 7.84 9.23
CA ALA A 242 2.45 7.52 7.97
C ALA A 242 2.45 8.72 6.99
N GLN A 243 2.21 9.93 7.50
CA GLN A 243 2.21 11.16 6.72
C GLN A 243 3.61 11.63 6.31
N ALA A 244 4.65 11.25 7.07
CA ALA A 244 6.03 11.62 6.80
C ALA A 244 6.72 10.71 5.77
N ILE A 245 6.10 9.59 5.39
CA ILE A 245 6.61 8.72 4.32
C ILE A 245 6.44 9.43 2.98
N THR A 246 7.57 9.67 2.32
CA THR A 246 7.67 10.27 0.99
C THR A 246 8.36 9.33 0.00
N LEU A 247 8.29 9.64 -1.29
CA LEU A 247 9.07 8.93 -2.30
C LEU A 247 10.58 9.01 -2.03
N ASP A 248 11.09 10.14 -1.54
CA ASP A 248 12.52 10.27 -1.20
C ASP A 248 12.94 9.29 -0.12
N THR A 249 12.13 9.13 0.94
CA THR A 249 12.41 8.17 2.01
C THR A 249 12.36 6.74 1.50
N VAL A 250 11.38 6.42 0.64
CA VAL A 250 11.24 5.09 0.03
C VAL A 250 12.42 4.81 -0.90
N ASN A 251 12.86 5.78 -1.68
CA ASN A 251 13.98 5.63 -2.62
C ASN A 251 15.30 5.37 -1.90
N ALA A 252 15.51 6.01 -0.74
CA ALA A 252 16.68 5.72 0.10
C ALA A 252 16.67 4.27 0.60
N GLU A 253 15.51 3.76 1.05
CA GLU A 253 15.37 2.37 1.49
C GLU A 253 15.56 1.36 0.35
N LEU A 254 14.93 1.61 -0.80
CA LEU A 254 15.06 0.76 -1.98
C LEU A 254 16.48 0.74 -2.52
N SER A 255 17.18 1.88 -2.52
CA SER A 255 18.59 1.96 -2.88
C SER A 255 19.48 1.15 -1.94
N GLY A 256 19.20 1.19 -0.62
CA GLY A 256 19.88 0.34 0.37
C GLY A 256 19.64 -1.14 0.11
N LEU A 257 18.40 -1.53 -0.13
CA LEU A 257 18.02 -2.91 -0.47
C LEU A 257 18.73 -3.42 -1.73
N ASP A 258 18.81 -2.58 -2.77
CA ASP A 258 19.48 -2.91 -4.02
C ASP A 258 21.00 -3.01 -3.85
N ALA A 259 21.59 -2.15 -3.01
CA ALA A 259 23.01 -2.23 -2.67
C ALA A 259 23.36 -3.51 -1.89
N ASP A 260 22.54 -3.87 -0.90
CA ASP A 260 22.72 -5.07 -0.08
C ASP A 260 22.64 -6.35 -0.91
N ARG A 261 21.74 -6.39 -1.89
CA ARG A 261 21.58 -7.49 -2.84
C ARG A 261 22.62 -7.50 -3.96
N LYS A 262 23.42 -6.42 -4.10
CA LYS A 262 24.32 -6.18 -5.23
C LYS A 262 23.59 -6.24 -6.57
N SER A 263 22.40 -5.65 -6.60
CA SER A 263 21.54 -5.61 -7.77
C SER A 263 22.19 -4.84 -8.92
N TRP A 264 21.84 -5.20 -10.15
CA TRP A 264 22.23 -4.42 -11.33
C TRP A 264 21.25 -3.27 -11.52
N THR A 265 21.69 -2.03 -11.34
CA THR A 265 20.82 -0.83 -11.30
C THR A 265 21.10 0.18 -12.41
N ASN A 266 21.97 -0.16 -13.36
CA ASN A 266 22.50 0.79 -14.36
C ASN A 266 21.44 1.46 -15.25
N GLU A 267 20.23 0.91 -15.31
CA GLU A 267 19.12 1.43 -16.11
C GLU A 267 17.83 1.58 -15.31
N ASP A 268 17.94 1.64 -13.98
CA ASP A 268 16.81 2.08 -13.16
C ASP A 268 16.61 3.59 -13.36
N THR A 269 15.36 4.02 -13.47
CA THR A 269 15.03 5.45 -13.55
C THR A 269 14.72 5.96 -12.16
N ASN A 270 15.60 6.81 -11.61
CA ASN A 270 15.31 7.60 -10.40
C ASN A 270 14.10 8.50 -10.60
#